data_AF-A0A954KWI4-F1
#
_entry.id   AF-A0A954KWI4-F1
#
_cell.length_a   1.000
_cell.length_b   1.000
_cell.length_c   1.000
_cell.angle_alpha   90.00
_cell.angle_beta   90.00
_cell.angle_gamma   90.00
#
_symmetry.space_group_name_H-M   'P 1'
#
loop_
_entity.id
_entity.type
_entity.pdbx_description
1 polymer ?
#
loop_
_entity_poly.entity_id
_entity_poly.type
_entity_poly.pdbx_seq_one_letter_code
_entity_poly.pdbx_strand_id
1 'polypeptide(L)'
;KQMEDDDGGLNFYSVAVFGEPGTSDFEWELTGRHLTLRADGNSVPGAAFGGPIVYGHGESAPNENLYHYQTKQTNEVFKALDATQAKQALLTKAPGEAQVALQGANAKFPGIAVGSLADDQKALVKETLGVLFGPYRQEDIDEAMQVLDANGGVDSLHMAFYEQGDLNEDRVWDIWRVEGPGFVWHFRGAPHVHAYINIGAVKKA
;
A
#
# COMPACT_ATOMS: atom_id res chain seq x y z
N LYS A 1 -3.17 21.66 0.69
CA LYS A 1 -3.43 21.01 -0.60
C LYS A 1 -4.13 19.66 -0.42
N GLN A 2 -3.48 18.53 -0.12
CA GLN A 2 -4.20 17.23 0.01
C GLN A 2 -5.44 17.32 0.92
N MET A 3 -5.31 17.83 2.15
CA MET A 3 -6.46 17.95 3.08
C MET A 3 -7.54 18.94 2.61
N GLU A 4 -7.15 19.99 1.88
CA GLU A 4 -8.09 21.00 1.35
C GLU A 4 -8.89 20.41 0.19
N ASP A 5 -8.22 19.74 -0.74
CA ASP A 5 -8.78 19.12 -1.93
C ASP A 5 -9.53 17.80 -1.60
N ASP A 6 -9.29 17.24 -0.42
CA ASP A 6 -9.94 16.02 0.08
C ASP A 6 -11.30 16.29 0.75
N ASP A 7 -11.29 17.01 1.86
CA ASP A 7 -12.47 17.15 2.73
C ASP A 7 -12.60 18.56 3.29
N GLY A 8 -12.10 19.58 2.59
CA GLY A 8 -12.27 20.98 3.02
C GLY A 8 -11.36 21.42 4.18
N GLY A 9 -10.27 20.68 4.44
CA GLY A 9 -9.19 21.06 5.34
C GLY A 9 -9.18 20.33 6.69
N LEU A 10 -8.31 20.79 7.60
CA LEU A 10 -8.00 20.13 8.88
C LEU A 10 -9.21 19.98 9.82
N ASN A 11 -10.26 20.80 9.67
CA ASN A 11 -11.44 20.79 10.54
C ASN A 11 -12.26 19.49 10.46
N PHE A 12 -12.05 18.68 9.42
CA PHE A 12 -12.74 17.41 9.22
C PHE A 12 -11.91 16.20 9.67
N TYR A 13 -10.73 16.45 10.23
CA TYR A 13 -9.86 15.44 10.80
C TYR A 13 -10.07 15.33 12.30
N SER A 14 -9.98 14.10 12.81
CA SER A 14 -9.96 13.82 14.23
C SER A 14 -8.53 13.56 14.69
N VAL A 15 -8.25 13.95 15.93
CA VAL A 15 -6.96 13.69 16.58
C VAL A 15 -7.18 12.84 17.82
N ALA A 16 -6.35 11.82 17.98
CA ALA A 16 -6.29 11.00 19.17
C ALA A 16 -4.85 10.99 19.71
N VAL A 17 -4.76 10.84 21.03
CA VAL A 17 -3.51 10.61 21.76
C VAL A 17 -3.72 9.38 22.62
N PHE A 18 -2.87 8.39 22.44
CA PHE A 18 -2.82 7.16 23.21
C PHE A 18 -1.54 7.12 24.03
N GLY A 19 -1.63 6.64 25.28
CA GLY A 19 -0.48 6.60 26.18
C GLY A 19 -0.06 7.97 26.72
N GLU A 20 1.18 8.07 27.20
CA GLU A 20 1.72 9.27 27.84
C GLU A 20 2.77 9.94 26.94
N PRO A 21 2.54 11.18 26.47
CA PRO A 21 3.50 11.91 25.65
C PRO A 21 4.91 11.98 26.25
N GLY A 22 5.92 11.73 25.43
CA GLY A 22 7.34 11.73 25.85
C GLY A 22 7.83 10.42 26.46
N THR A 23 6.99 9.39 26.50
CA THR A 23 7.40 8.01 26.82
C THR A 23 7.56 7.18 25.54
N SER A 24 8.03 5.92 25.66
CA SER A 24 8.07 4.98 24.53
C SER A 24 6.71 4.41 24.15
N ASP A 25 5.75 4.46 25.08
CA ASP A 25 4.43 3.84 24.95
C ASP A 25 3.40 4.96 24.72
N PHE A 26 3.57 5.65 23.59
CA PHE A 26 2.80 6.81 23.18
C PHE A 26 2.42 6.65 21.70
N GLU A 27 1.24 7.11 21.31
CA GLU A 27 0.86 7.25 19.91
C GLU A 27 0.03 8.53 19.73
N TRP A 28 0.42 9.38 18.78
CA TRP A 28 -0.41 10.45 18.25
C TRP A 28 -0.97 10.03 16.90
N GLU A 29 -2.29 10.09 16.75
CA GLU A 29 -2.97 9.77 15.49
C GLU A 29 -3.79 10.98 15.03
N LEU A 30 -3.69 11.29 13.74
CA LEU A 30 -4.61 12.15 13.01
C LEU A 30 -5.24 11.33 11.90
N THR A 31 -6.57 11.31 11.83
CA THR A 31 -7.27 10.52 10.81
C THR A 31 -8.51 11.23 10.30
N GLY A 32 -8.83 10.99 9.03
CA GLY A 32 -9.96 11.57 8.32
C GLY A 32 -10.31 10.72 7.11
N ARG A 33 -10.93 11.33 6.09
CA ARG A 33 -11.44 10.61 4.92
C ARG A 33 -10.35 9.92 4.10
N HIS A 34 -9.30 10.63 3.68
CA HIS A 34 -8.22 10.06 2.86
C HIS A 34 -6.83 10.21 3.48
N LEU A 35 -6.69 10.38 4.79
CA LEU A 35 -5.37 10.41 5.40
C LEU A 35 -5.42 9.94 6.85
N THR A 36 -4.54 9.00 7.17
CA THR A 36 -4.13 8.64 8.52
C THR A 36 -2.65 8.96 8.68
N LEU A 37 -2.33 9.82 9.63
CA LEU A 37 -0.98 10.09 10.09
C LEU A 37 -0.84 9.56 11.50
N ARG A 38 0.29 8.89 11.76
CA ARG A 38 0.68 8.52 13.12
C ARG A 38 2.10 9.02 13.39
N ALA A 39 2.31 9.56 14.57
CA ALA A 39 3.64 9.68 15.16
C ALA A 39 3.75 8.61 16.27
N ASP A 40 4.98 8.24 16.64
CA ASP A 40 5.28 7.32 17.75
C ASP A 40 4.63 5.91 17.74
N GLY A 41 4.22 5.41 16.56
CA GLY A 41 3.67 4.05 16.34
C GLY A 41 4.54 2.83 16.75
N ASN A 42 5.65 3.01 17.48
CA ASN A 42 6.40 1.93 18.12
C ASN A 42 5.66 1.31 19.32
N SER A 43 4.48 1.82 19.66
CA SER A 43 3.68 1.34 20.81
C SER A 43 3.19 -0.11 20.64
N VAL A 44 3.11 -0.63 19.40
CA VAL A 44 2.67 -1.99 19.11
C VAL A 44 3.79 -2.83 18.46
N PRO A 45 4.49 -3.66 19.24
CA PRO A 45 5.55 -4.52 18.72
C PRO A 45 5.11 -5.37 17.53
N GLY A 46 5.80 -5.21 16.40
CA GLY A 46 5.55 -5.98 15.18
C GLY A 46 4.34 -5.51 14.38
N ALA A 47 3.82 -4.30 14.59
CA ALA A 47 2.85 -3.67 13.70
C ALA A 47 3.47 -2.40 13.11
N ALA A 48 4.00 -2.51 11.89
CA ALA A 48 4.53 -1.33 11.21
C ALA A 48 3.40 -0.30 11.01
N PHE A 49 3.74 0.98 11.16
CA PHE A 49 2.78 2.09 11.18
C PHE A 49 1.74 2.03 12.32
N GLY A 50 1.95 1.24 13.37
CA GLY A 50 0.97 1.07 14.46
C GLY A 50 -0.30 0.32 14.04
N GLY A 51 -0.31 -0.31 12.86
CA GLY A 51 -1.48 -1.01 12.29
C GLY A 51 -1.96 -0.40 10.97
N PRO A 52 -3.18 -0.73 10.51
CA PRO A 52 -3.68 -0.26 9.22
C PRO A 52 -3.74 1.27 9.12
N ILE A 53 -3.38 1.81 7.97
CA ILE A 53 -3.46 3.23 7.63
C ILE A 53 -4.11 3.43 6.26
N VAL A 54 -4.68 4.62 6.03
CA VAL A 54 -5.19 5.04 4.73
C VAL A 54 -4.52 6.32 4.25
N TYR A 55 -4.27 6.44 2.95
CA TYR A 55 -4.00 7.72 2.30
C TYR A 55 -4.76 7.83 0.97
N GLY A 56 -4.90 9.05 0.45
CA GLY A 56 -5.58 9.28 -0.81
C GLY A 56 -5.80 10.75 -1.14
N HIS A 57 -6.49 10.99 -2.24
CA HIS A 57 -6.71 12.33 -2.77
C HIS A 57 -8.01 12.39 -3.54
N GLY A 58 -8.80 13.45 -3.34
CA GLY A 58 -10.13 13.62 -3.94
C GLY A 58 -10.11 13.89 -5.45
N GLU A 59 -8.99 14.36 -6.01
CA GLU A 59 -8.90 14.66 -7.43
C GLU A 59 -8.95 13.41 -8.31
N SER A 60 -9.90 13.43 -9.24
CA SER A 60 -10.18 12.29 -10.12
C SER A 60 -9.33 12.29 -11.39
N ALA A 61 -8.86 13.46 -11.83
CA ALA A 61 -8.04 13.57 -13.03
C ALA A 61 -6.59 13.13 -12.72
N PRO A 62 -6.02 12.15 -13.45
CA PRO A 62 -4.68 11.63 -13.14
C PRO A 62 -3.55 12.69 -13.13
N ASN A 63 -3.68 13.74 -13.94
CA ASN A 63 -2.72 14.86 -13.99
C ASN A 63 -2.82 15.81 -12.78
N GLU A 64 -3.93 15.81 -12.05
CA GLU A 64 -4.19 16.63 -10.86
C GLU A 64 -4.05 15.81 -9.56
N ASN A 65 -3.97 14.49 -9.69
CA ASN A 65 -3.85 13.57 -8.59
C ASN A 65 -2.42 13.49 -8.03
N LEU A 66 -2.27 13.76 -6.73
CA LEU A 66 -0.99 13.75 -6.02
C LEU A 66 -0.26 12.40 -6.06
N TYR A 67 -0.97 11.28 -6.17
CA TYR A 67 -0.44 9.93 -6.08
C TYR A 67 -0.39 9.20 -7.43
N HIS A 68 -0.74 9.85 -8.54
CA HIS A 68 -0.71 9.19 -9.86
C HIS A 68 0.70 8.72 -10.28
N TYR A 69 1.76 9.27 -9.69
CA TYR A 69 3.11 8.73 -9.87
C TYR A 69 3.26 7.29 -9.37
N GLN A 70 2.52 6.88 -8.34
CA GLN A 70 2.52 5.51 -7.83
C GLN A 70 1.84 4.56 -8.81
N THR A 71 0.71 4.96 -9.41
CA THR A 71 0.08 4.23 -10.53
C THR A 71 1.05 4.05 -11.69
N LYS A 72 1.75 5.12 -12.09
CA LYS A 72 2.74 5.04 -13.17
C LYS A 72 3.87 4.07 -12.83
N GLN A 73 4.44 4.17 -11.62
CA GLN A 73 5.52 3.30 -11.19
C GLN A 73 5.10 1.82 -11.13
N THR A 74 3.92 1.50 -10.57
CA THR A 74 3.45 0.11 -10.50
C THR A 74 3.16 -0.46 -11.89
N ASN A 75 2.72 0.38 -12.83
CA ASN A 75 2.53 -0.03 -14.22
C ASN A 75 3.85 -0.27 -14.97
N GLU A 76 4.98 0.30 -14.55
CA GLU A 76 6.28 -0.12 -15.10
C GLU A 76 6.59 -1.59 -14.78
N VAL A 77 6.22 -2.07 -13.59
CA VAL A 77 6.28 -3.51 -13.26
C VAL A 77 5.40 -4.31 -14.22
N PHE A 78 4.15 -3.89 -14.43
CA PHE A 78 3.23 -4.61 -15.32
C PHE A 78 3.75 -4.67 -16.76
N LYS A 79 4.31 -3.57 -17.28
CA LYS A 79 4.90 -3.50 -18.63
C LYS A 79 6.11 -4.42 -18.78
N ALA A 80 6.85 -4.67 -17.71
CA ALA A 80 8.00 -5.57 -17.71
C ALA A 80 7.60 -7.05 -17.75
N LEU A 81 6.33 -7.39 -17.51
CA LEU A 81 5.84 -8.78 -17.53
C LEU A 81 5.70 -9.30 -18.95
N ASP A 82 6.03 -10.59 -19.15
CA ASP A 82 5.67 -11.29 -20.37
C ASP A 82 4.15 -11.57 -20.44
N ALA A 83 3.66 -12.03 -21.60
CA ALA A 83 2.23 -12.29 -21.80
C ALA A 83 1.64 -13.33 -20.82
N THR A 84 2.44 -14.31 -20.39
CA THR A 84 2.00 -15.34 -19.43
C THR A 84 1.93 -14.76 -18.02
N GLN A 85 2.94 -14.00 -17.61
CA GLN A 85 3.00 -13.32 -16.33
C GLN A 85 1.91 -12.25 -16.20
N ALA A 86 1.73 -11.42 -17.24
CA ALA A 86 0.68 -10.39 -17.28
C ALA A 86 -0.72 -10.99 -17.12
N LYS A 87 -0.99 -12.16 -17.72
CA LYS A 87 -2.26 -12.88 -17.53
C LYS A 87 -2.47 -13.37 -16.10
N GLN A 88 -1.41 -13.70 -15.37
CA GLN A 88 -1.52 -14.07 -13.95
C GLN A 88 -1.69 -12.85 -13.05
N ALA A 89 -1.06 -11.73 -13.42
CA ALA A 89 -1.11 -10.48 -12.67
C ALA A 89 -2.43 -9.72 -12.85
N LEU A 90 -3.03 -9.76 -14.04
CA LEU A 90 -4.25 -9.03 -14.38
C LEU A 90 -5.51 -9.82 -14.02
N LEU A 91 -6.34 -9.24 -13.15
CA LEU A 91 -7.60 -9.81 -12.68
C LEU A 91 -8.76 -8.88 -13.03
N THR A 92 -9.97 -9.41 -13.14
CA THR A 92 -11.12 -8.59 -13.56
C THR A 92 -11.61 -7.62 -12.47
N LYS A 93 -11.65 -8.06 -11.22
CA LYS A 93 -12.28 -7.31 -10.11
C LYS A 93 -11.44 -7.34 -8.84
N ALA A 94 -11.28 -6.20 -8.19
CA ALA A 94 -10.55 -6.10 -6.93
C ALA A 94 -11.44 -6.48 -5.73
N PRO A 95 -10.82 -6.96 -4.63
CA PRO A 95 -11.52 -7.08 -3.35
C PRO A 95 -12.00 -5.72 -2.85
N GLY A 96 -12.85 -5.72 -1.81
CA GLY A 96 -13.24 -4.47 -1.16
C GLY A 96 -12.02 -3.76 -0.57
N GLU A 97 -11.95 -2.44 -0.71
CA GLU A 97 -10.74 -1.65 -0.42
C GLU A 97 -10.26 -1.82 1.04
N ALA A 98 -11.20 -1.92 1.99
CA ALA A 98 -10.91 -2.14 3.41
C ALA A 98 -10.52 -3.59 3.77
N GLN A 99 -10.50 -4.53 2.81
CA GLN A 99 -10.06 -5.90 3.03
C GLN A 99 -8.53 -5.97 3.08
N VAL A 100 -7.93 -5.38 4.12
CA VAL A 100 -6.48 -5.30 4.33
C VAL A 100 -6.03 -6.00 5.62
N ALA A 101 -6.81 -6.95 6.11
CA ALA A 101 -6.36 -7.82 7.19
C ALA A 101 -5.17 -8.68 6.73
N LEU A 102 -4.12 -8.78 7.55
CA LEU A 102 -2.99 -9.66 7.28
C LEU A 102 -3.46 -11.12 7.26
N GLN A 103 -3.13 -11.85 6.20
CA GLN A 103 -3.65 -13.21 5.98
C GLN A 103 -2.70 -14.30 6.51
N GLY A 104 -1.42 -13.98 6.70
CA GLY A 104 -0.40 -14.87 7.22
C GLY A 104 0.17 -15.87 6.22
N ALA A 105 1.13 -16.69 6.68
CA ALA A 105 2.01 -17.49 5.81
C ALA A 105 1.30 -18.61 5.01
N ASN A 106 0.15 -19.09 5.49
CA ASN A 106 -0.60 -20.18 4.84
C ASN A 106 -1.69 -19.69 3.89
N ALA A 107 -1.81 -18.38 3.72
CA ALA A 107 -2.82 -17.79 2.84
C ALA A 107 -2.46 -17.99 1.37
N LYS A 108 -3.45 -17.75 0.51
CA LYS A 108 -3.26 -17.70 -0.94
C LYS A 108 -3.50 -16.27 -1.40
N PHE A 109 -2.51 -15.72 -2.08
CA PHE A 109 -2.56 -14.34 -2.56
C PHE A 109 -2.90 -14.31 -4.05
N PRO A 110 -3.81 -13.42 -4.47
CA PRO A 110 -4.15 -13.25 -5.88
C PRO A 110 -3.01 -12.58 -6.65
N GLY A 111 -3.01 -12.73 -7.98
CA GLY A 111 -2.01 -12.09 -8.85
C GLY A 111 -0.74 -12.92 -9.03
N ILE A 112 0.26 -12.31 -9.67
CA ILE A 112 1.56 -12.94 -9.95
C ILE A 112 2.41 -12.99 -8.69
N ALA A 113 3.00 -14.15 -8.40
CA ALA A 113 3.97 -14.29 -7.31
C ALA A 113 5.27 -13.60 -7.70
N VAL A 114 5.77 -12.68 -6.89
CA VAL A 114 7.01 -11.96 -7.18
C VAL A 114 8.21 -12.92 -7.19
N GLY A 115 8.19 -13.95 -6.34
CA GLY A 115 9.21 -14.99 -6.31
C GLY A 115 9.41 -15.77 -7.62
N SER A 116 8.42 -15.79 -8.52
CA SER A 116 8.53 -16.47 -9.84
C SER A 116 9.00 -15.55 -10.98
N LEU A 117 9.21 -14.26 -10.70
CA LEU A 117 9.70 -13.30 -11.67
C LEU A 117 11.21 -13.46 -11.90
N ALA A 118 11.71 -12.91 -13.01
CA ALA A 118 13.14 -12.81 -13.27
C ALA A 118 13.81 -11.79 -12.32
N ASP A 119 15.14 -11.87 -12.17
CA ASP A 119 15.88 -11.06 -11.19
C ASP A 119 15.76 -9.55 -11.44
N ASP A 120 15.72 -9.13 -12.71
CA ASP A 120 15.51 -7.73 -13.13
C ASP A 120 14.08 -7.25 -12.80
N GLN A 121 13.07 -8.09 -13.04
CA GLN A 121 11.69 -7.81 -12.65
C GLN A 121 11.54 -7.71 -11.12
N LYS A 122 12.19 -8.60 -10.36
CA LYS A 122 12.23 -8.53 -8.88
C LYS A 122 12.90 -7.25 -8.39
N ALA A 123 13.98 -6.81 -9.06
CA ALA A 123 14.64 -5.54 -8.74
C ALA A 123 13.71 -4.34 -8.99
N LEU A 124 12.94 -4.36 -10.08
CA LEU A 124 11.94 -3.32 -10.37
C LEU A 124 10.79 -3.31 -9.35
N VAL A 125 10.37 -4.47 -8.83
CA VAL A 125 9.41 -4.53 -7.71
C VAL A 125 9.99 -3.89 -6.45
N LYS A 126 11.25 -4.17 -6.11
CA LYS A 126 11.94 -3.53 -4.97
C LYS A 126 12.01 -2.01 -5.11
N GLU A 127 12.38 -1.52 -6.29
CA GLU A 127 12.39 -0.09 -6.61
C GLU A 127 11.00 0.52 -6.45
N THR A 128 9.98 -0.17 -6.98
CA THR A 128 8.59 0.25 -6.88
C THR A 128 8.13 0.37 -5.43
N LEU A 129 8.45 -0.60 -4.56
CA LEU A 129 8.18 -0.50 -3.13
C LEU A 129 8.86 0.73 -2.52
N GLY A 130 10.10 1.04 -2.89
CA GLY A 130 10.79 2.25 -2.45
C GLY A 130 10.04 3.53 -2.83
N VAL A 131 9.49 3.60 -4.04
CA VAL A 131 8.65 4.73 -4.48
C VAL A 131 7.34 4.79 -3.69
N LEU A 132 6.68 3.66 -3.45
CA LEU A 132 5.45 3.59 -2.67
C LEU A 132 5.66 4.05 -1.23
N PHE A 133 6.79 3.67 -0.62
CA PHE A 133 7.18 4.06 0.73
C PHE A 133 7.67 5.51 0.85
N GLY A 134 8.01 6.17 -0.27
CA GLY A 134 8.56 7.53 -0.28
C GLY A 134 7.81 8.61 0.54
N PRO A 135 6.49 8.55 0.73
CA PRO A 135 5.77 9.49 1.60
C PRO A 135 5.99 9.31 3.11
N TYR A 136 6.57 8.19 3.54
CA TYR A 136 6.71 7.83 4.96
C TYR A 136 8.09 8.21 5.53
N ARG A 137 8.17 8.32 6.85
CA ARG A 137 9.44 8.61 7.54
C ARG A 137 10.38 7.41 7.45
N GLN A 138 11.69 7.66 7.44
CA GLN A 138 12.69 6.61 7.31
C GLN A 138 12.54 5.51 8.37
N GLU A 139 12.28 5.88 9.62
CA GLU A 139 12.05 4.93 10.72
C GLU A 139 10.88 3.98 10.47
N ASP A 140 9.76 4.49 9.93
CA ASP A 140 8.58 3.67 9.61
C ASP A 140 8.87 2.74 8.41
N ILE A 141 9.64 3.24 7.43
CA ILE A 141 10.09 2.45 6.28
C ILE A 141 11.00 1.31 6.74
N ASP A 142 11.96 1.60 7.60
CA ASP A 142 12.92 0.61 8.11
C ASP A 142 12.19 -0.51 8.87
N GLU A 143 11.19 -0.18 9.69
CA GLU A 143 10.36 -1.16 10.39
C GLU A 143 9.54 -2.01 9.40
N ALA A 144 8.86 -1.37 8.44
CA ALA A 144 8.07 -2.09 7.43
C ALA A 144 8.93 -3.05 6.60
N MET A 145 10.16 -2.65 6.26
CA MET A 145 11.12 -3.49 5.55
C MET A 145 11.63 -4.64 6.42
N GLN A 146 11.90 -4.42 7.72
CA GLN A 146 12.25 -5.50 8.65
C GLN A 146 11.12 -6.54 8.76
N VAL A 147 9.87 -6.10 8.83
CA VAL A 147 8.70 -6.99 8.81
C VAL A 147 8.62 -7.77 7.50
N LEU A 148 8.84 -7.12 6.37
CA LEU A 148 8.83 -7.78 5.06
C LEU A 148 9.92 -8.86 4.98
N ASP A 149 11.15 -8.53 5.36
CA ASP A 149 12.28 -9.47 5.36
C ASP A 149 12.03 -10.67 6.28
N ALA A 150 11.47 -10.44 7.47
CA ALA A 150 11.08 -11.51 8.40
C ALA A 150 10.00 -12.44 7.83
N ASN A 151 9.23 -11.98 6.86
CA ASN A 151 8.15 -12.72 6.18
C ASN A 151 8.55 -13.25 4.79
N GLY A 152 9.85 -13.38 4.51
CA GLY A 152 10.36 -13.95 3.25
C GLY A 152 10.75 -12.93 2.20
N GLY A 153 10.79 -11.64 2.56
CA GLY A 153 11.21 -10.55 1.70
C GLY A 153 10.27 -10.35 0.52
N VAL A 154 10.76 -9.63 -0.50
CA VAL A 154 9.96 -9.32 -1.70
C VAL A 154 9.48 -10.56 -2.45
N ASP A 155 10.20 -11.67 -2.38
CA ASP A 155 9.82 -12.92 -3.06
C ASP A 155 8.54 -13.56 -2.50
N SER A 156 8.14 -13.22 -1.27
CA SER A 156 6.88 -13.70 -0.67
C SER A 156 5.66 -12.86 -1.03
N LEU A 157 5.87 -11.74 -1.75
CA LEU A 157 4.80 -10.87 -2.20
C LEU A 157 4.16 -11.39 -3.50
N HIS A 158 2.93 -10.96 -3.70
CA HIS A 158 2.18 -11.09 -4.93
C HIS A 158 1.72 -9.71 -5.39
N MET A 159 1.62 -9.53 -6.71
CA MET A 159 1.10 -8.32 -7.32
C MET A 159 -0.12 -8.65 -8.18
N ALA A 160 -1.22 -7.95 -7.92
CA ALA A 160 -2.43 -8.01 -8.70
C ALA A 160 -2.74 -6.62 -9.27
N PHE A 161 -3.11 -6.59 -10.54
CA PHE A 161 -3.63 -5.43 -11.24
C PHE A 161 -5.05 -5.73 -11.67
N TYR A 162 -5.90 -4.72 -11.77
CA TYR A 162 -7.32 -4.95 -12.02
C TYR A 162 -7.83 -4.21 -13.25
N GLU A 163 -8.58 -4.92 -14.10
CA GLU A 163 -9.24 -4.36 -15.30
C GLU A 163 -10.33 -3.36 -14.93
N GLN A 164 -10.97 -3.55 -13.78
CA GLN A 164 -11.97 -2.59 -13.29
C GLN A 164 -11.36 -1.21 -13.07
N GLY A 165 -12.08 -0.18 -13.50
CA GLY A 165 -11.68 1.20 -13.25
C GLY A 165 -10.44 1.66 -14.03
N ASP A 166 -10.14 1.04 -15.19
CA ASP A 166 -9.17 1.53 -16.18
C ASP A 166 -9.58 2.92 -16.67
N LEU A 167 -8.98 3.96 -16.09
CA LEU A 167 -9.28 5.35 -16.43
C LEU A 167 -8.76 5.62 -17.84
N ASN A 168 -9.57 6.29 -18.66
CA ASN A 168 -9.26 6.62 -20.06
C ASN A 168 -9.13 5.42 -21.00
N GLU A 169 -9.40 4.19 -20.54
CA GLU A 169 -9.30 2.96 -21.35
C GLU A 169 -7.91 2.76 -22.00
N ASP A 170 -6.85 3.22 -21.32
CA ASP A 170 -5.48 3.21 -21.83
C ASP A 170 -4.66 1.99 -21.35
N ARG A 171 -5.26 1.15 -20.50
CA ARG A 171 -4.67 -0.03 -19.88
C ARG A 171 -3.47 0.29 -18.99
N VAL A 172 -3.44 1.51 -18.45
CA VAL A 172 -2.69 1.83 -17.24
C VAL A 172 -3.58 1.47 -16.06
N TRP A 173 -3.26 0.39 -15.36
CA TRP A 173 -4.14 -0.13 -14.32
C TRP A 173 -4.15 0.79 -13.09
N ASP A 174 -5.25 1.51 -12.89
CA ASP A 174 -5.44 2.44 -11.77
C ASP A 174 -5.74 1.74 -10.44
N ILE A 175 -6.10 0.46 -10.48
CA ILE A 175 -6.35 -0.35 -9.31
C ILE A 175 -5.32 -1.48 -9.27
N TRP A 176 -4.57 -1.55 -8.18
CA TRP A 176 -3.54 -2.57 -7.97
C TRP A 176 -3.43 -2.94 -6.49
N ARG A 177 -2.85 -4.11 -6.23
CA ARG A 177 -2.65 -4.62 -4.88
C ARG A 177 -1.32 -5.37 -4.80
N VAL A 178 -0.55 -5.06 -3.77
CA VAL A 178 0.64 -5.84 -3.37
C VAL A 178 0.29 -6.53 -2.07
N GLU A 179 0.42 -7.86 -2.02
CA GLU A 179 0.00 -8.65 -0.86
C GLU A 179 0.94 -9.81 -0.59
N GLY A 180 1.18 -10.11 0.69
CA GLY A 180 1.92 -11.26 1.16
C GLY A 180 1.54 -11.59 2.60
N PRO A 181 2.27 -12.52 3.26
CA PRO A 181 1.93 -13.01 4.60
C PRO A 181 1.63 -11.90 5.61
N GLY A 182 2.54 -10.92 5.73
CA GLY A 182 2.48 -9.81 6.67
C GLY A 182 2.39 -8.45 6.01
N PHE A 183 1.90 -8.39 4.77
CA PHE A 183 1.92 -7.18 3.95
C PHE A 183 0.65 -7.09 3.12
N VAL A 184 -0.03 -5.95 3.17
CA VAL A 184 -1.10 -5.60 2.24
C VAL A 184 -0.97 -4.13 1.88
N TRP A 185 -0.95 -3.83 0.60
CA TRP A 185 -1.10 -2.48 0.06
C TRP A 185 -2.11 -2.55 -1.07
N HIS A 186 -3.30 -2.00 -0.82
CA HIS A 186 -4.35 -1.93 -1.81
C HIS A 186 -4.51 -0.49 -2.26
N PHE A 187 -4.34 -0.23 -3.55
CA PHE A 187 -4.48 1.09 -4.13
C PHE A 187 -5.60 1.09 -5.16
N ARG A 188 -6.46 2.10 -5.08
CA ARG A 188 -7.53 2.35 -6.03
C ARG A 188 -7.49 3.80 -6.47
N GLY A 189 -6.98 4.07 -7.66
CA GLY A 189 -6.90 5.39 -8.27
C GLY A 189 -8.20 5.90 -8.92
N ALA A 190 -9.16 5.00 -9.18
CA ALA A 190 -10.41 5.32 -9.86
C ALA A 190 -11.65 5.18 -8.94
N PRO A 191 -12.58 6.14 -8.91
CA PRO A 191 -12.56 7.42 -9.63
C PRO A 191 -11.58 8.44 -9.02
N HIS A 192 -11.12 8.22 -7.78
CA HIS A 192 -10.09 9.00 -7.09
C HIS A 192 -9.34 8.08 -6.12
N VAL A 193 -8.21 8.56 -5.58
CA VAL A 193 -7.28 7.68 -4.86
C VAL A 193 -7.76 7.36 -3.46
N HIS A 194 -7.89 6.07 -3.18
CA HIS A 194 -7.77 5.50 -1.84
C HIS A 194 -6.64 4.47 -1.84
N ALA A 195 -5.83 4.46 -0.80
CA ALA A 195 -4.82 3.46 -0.57
C ALA A 195 -4.90 2.99 0.88
N TYR A 196 -5.12 1.69 1.07
CA TYR A 196 -5.19 1.05 2.37
C TYR A 196 -3.96 0.16 2.54
N ILE A 197 -3.24 0.37 3.63
CA ILE A 197 -2.00 -0.34 3.92
C ILE A 197 -2.13 -1.02 5.27
N ASN A 198 -1.58 -2.23 5.36
CA ASN A 198 -1.37 -2.91 6.63
C ASN A 198 -0.11 -3.76 6.52
N ILE A 199 0.86 -3.53 7.40
CA ILE A 199 2.13 -4.25 7.43
C ILE A 199 2.39 -4.66 8.87
N GLY A 200 2.67 -5.93 9.10
CA GLY A 200 2.90 -6.43 10.44
C GLY A 200 3.45 -7.84 10.48
N ALA A 201 4.06 -8.17 11.61
CA ALA A 201 4.52 -9.50 11.95
C ALA A 201 3.34 -10.46 11.95
N VAL A 202 3.49 -11.55 11.21
CA VAL A 202 2.53 -12.65 11.27
C VAL A 202 2.94 -13.56 12.41
N LYS A 203 1.99 -13.93 13.28
CA LYS A 203 2.23 -15.00 14.25
C LYS A 203 2.58 -16.27 13.49
N LYS A 204 3.78 -16.81 13.71
CA LYS A 204 4.13 -18.17 13.28
C LYS A 204 3.15 -19.12 13.98
N ALA A 205 2.39 -19.88 13.19
CA ALA A 205 1.46 -20.88 13.70
C ALA A 205 2.20 -21.99 14.46
#